data_AF-A0AAV2T4X3-F1
#
_entry.id   AF-A0AAV2T4X3-F1
#
_cell.length_a   1.000
_cell.length_b   1.000
_cell.length_c   1.000
_cell.angle_alpha   90.00
_cell.angle_beta   90.00
_cell.angle_gamma   90.00
#
_symmetry.space_group_name_H-M   'P 1'
#
loop_
_entity.id
_entity.type
_entity.pdbx_description
1 polymer ?
#
loop_
_entity_poly.entity_id
_entity_poly.type
_entity_poly.pdbx_seq_one_letter_code
_entity_poly.pdbx_strand_id
1 'polypeptide(L)'
;MSSPKGQLLEIEPKSELFFEGPFTDIVTSNIKLSNPLDSPVCFKVKTTVPKRYCVRPSSGVLEPHEQLTVAVMLQPFTFDPTEKTKHKFMIQSMILPEDKTGNLDNVWKEADPAKIMDSKLVCVLRMPGELVVEPSHDLTFEGPFTQPVSSILTLTNPSPNTICFKLQASSSRLSASPSSGSVPPKSKVEVKVSVQPFDYDVSDKPRERLLIKSAIAGDSPEQQSRLLEGETTDTLLKCNFVMPDSEITPLKHRHTAAAAPDAGSKQTLEALMSEVSFLRKENARLKEADIHLRRSALSDTCITSAEGGGAAIGRQGAIGAIASVPPILYLVLALLIGLLLGKFAL
;
A
#
# COMPACT_ATOMS: atom_id res chain seq x y z
N MET A 1 6.81 -26.71 7.24
CA MET A 1 6.21 -26.02 6.08
C MET A 1 4.88 -26.69 5.79
N SER A 2 3.78 -26.02 6.17
CA SER A 2 2.42 -26.56 6.01
C SER A 2 1.99 -26.33 4.57
N SER A 3 2.12 -27.34 3.71
CA SER A 3 1.48 -27.33 2.40
C SER A 3 -0.02 -27.06 2.60
N PRO A 4 -0.62 -26.09 1.90
CA PRO A 4 -2.05 -25.85 2.02
C PRO A 4 -2.77 -27.14 1.61
N LYS A 5 -3.71 -27.59 2.44
CA LYS A 5 -4.55 -28.76 2.15
C LYS A 5 -5.08 -28.61 0.72
N GLY A 6 -4.80 -29.61 -0.13
CA GLY A 6 -5.14 -29.58 -1.54
C GLY A 6 -6.63 -29.28 -1.72
N GLN A 7 -6.94 -28.24 -2.49
CA GLN A 7 -8.31 -27.89 -2.74
C GLN A 7 -8.97 -28.90 -3.66
N LEU A 8 -10.23 -29.26 -3.36
CA LEU A 8 -10.98 -30.24 -4.14
C LEU A 8 -11.41 -29.68 -5.51
N LEU A 9 -11.80 -28.41 -5.54
CA LEU A 9 -12.25 -27.72 -6.74
C LEU A 9 -11.13 -26.87 -7.35
N GLU A 10 -11.03 -26.90 -8.67
CA GLU A 10 -10.26 -25.91 -9.41
C GLU A 10 -11.08 -24.62 -9.50
N ILE A 11 -10.49 -23.51 -9.06
CA ILE A 11 -11.15 -22.20 -8.95
C ILE A 11 -10.41 -21.20 -9.83
N GLU A 12 -11.15 -20.58 -10.75
CA GLU A 12 -10.66 -19.48 -11.58
C GLU A 12 -11.53 -18.24 -11.35
N PRO A 13 -10.95 -17.10 -10.96
CA PRO A 13 -9.52 -16.83 -10.70
C PRO A 13 -9.01 -17.45 -9.38
N LYS A 14 -7.68 -17.68 -9.27
CA LYS A 14 -7.07 -18.40 -8.13
C LYS A 14 -6.97 -17.60 -6.83
N SER A 15 -6.75 -16.29 -6.91
CA SER A 15 -6.43 -15.45 -5.74
C SER A 15 -7.22 -14.15 -5.67
N GLU A 16 -7.53 -13.55 -6.81
CA GLU A 16 -8.08 -12.19 -6.87
C GLU A 16 -9.29 -12.14 -7.81
N LEU A 17 -10.37 -11.52 -7.33
CA LEU A 17 -11.58 -11.29 -8.09
C LEU A 17 -11.71 -9.80 -8.39
N PHE A 18 -11.67 -9.45 -9.67
CA PHE A 18 -11.69 -8.07 -10.13
C PHE A 18 -13.12 -7.58 -10.39
N PHE A 19 -13.39 -6.34 -9.96
CA PHE A 19 -14.59 -5.61 -10.31
C PHE A 19 -14.15 -4.28 -10.92
N GLU A 20 -14.42 -4.10 -12.20
CA GLU A 20 -14.19 -2.85 -12.90
C GLU A 20 -15.45 -1.97 -12.73
N GLY A 21 -15.25 -0.72 -12.32
CA GLY A 21 -16.32 0.26 -12.20
C GLY A 21 -16.91 0.68 -13.56
N PRO A 22 -17.66 1.81 -13.61
CA PRO A 22 -18.07 2.62 -12.47
C PRO A 22 -18.98 1.83 -11.52
N PHE A 23 -18.87 2.10 -10.22
CA PHE A 23 -19.68 1.41 -9.18
C PHE A 23 -21.04 2.07 -8.94
N THR A 24 -21.52 2.84 -9.93
CA THR A 24 -22.84 3.48 -9.95
C THR A 24 -23.96 2.49 -10.28
N ASP A 25 -23.61 1.40 -10.96
CA ASP A 25 -24.51 0.32 -11.35
C ASP A 25 -23.98 -1.05 -10.85
N ILE A 26 -24.77 -2.10 -11.08
CA ILE A 26 -24.39 -3.46 -10.67
C ILE A 26 -23.22 -3.94 -11.54
N VAL A 27 -22.11 -4.27 -10.90
CA VAL A 27 -20.93 -4.84 -11.56
C VAL A 27 -20.86 -6.34 -11.29
N THR A 28 -20.74 -7.15 -12.34
CA THR A 28 -20.68 -8.61 -12.22
C THR A 28 -19.29 -9.15 -12.54
N SER A 29 -18.78 -10.02 -11.67
CA SER A 29 -17.55 -10.78 -11.88
C SER A 29 -17.84 -12.26 -11.69
N ASN A 30 -17.17 -13.11 -12.46
CA ASN A 30 -17.48 -14.54 -12.53
C ASN A 30 -16.37 -15.36 -11.89
N ILE A 31 -16.76 -16.33 -11.07
CA ILE A 31 -15.88 -17.37 -10.51
C ILE A 31 -16.25 -18.68 -11.17
N LYS A 32 -15.32 -19.28 -11.89
CA LYS A 32 -15.48 -20.62 -12.47
C LYS A 32 -14.99 -21.66 -11.48
N LEU A 33 -15.87 -22.60 -11.15
CA LEU A 33 -15.59 -23.76 -10.30
C LEU A 33 -15.61 -25.00 -11.19
N SER A 34 -14.56 -25.81 -11.13
CA SER A 34 -14.44 -27.06 -11.87
C SER A 34 -14.17 -28.20 -10.89
N ASN A 35 -14.89 -29.30 -11.01
CA ASN A 35 -14.69 -30.50 -10.20
C ASN A 35 -13.84 -31.52 -10.97
N PRO A 36 -12.52 -31.64 -10.69
CA PRO A 36 -11.67 -32.63 -11.36
C PRO A 36 -11.81 -34.07 -10.79
N LEU A 37 -12.66 -34.27 -9.78
CA LEU A 37 -12.79 -35.55 -9.07
C LEU A 37 -13.90 -36.42 -9.68
N ASP A 38 -13.79 -37.72 -9.46
CA ASP A 38 -14.83 -38.71 -9.81
C ASP A 38 -15.98 -38.79 -8.79
N SER A 39 -16.03 -37.86 -7.83
CA SER A 39 -17.05 -37.80 -6.78
C SER A 39 -17.74 -36.43 -6.77
N PRO A 40 -19.04 -36.37 -6.43
CA PRO A 40 -19.75 -35.10 -6.32
C PRO A 40 -19.20 -34.24 -5.18
N VAL A 41 -19.06 -32.94 -5.42
CA VAL A 41 -18.49 -31.98 -4.47
C VAL A 41 -19.50 -30.87 -4.16
N CYS A 42 -19.78 -30.65 -2.89
CA CYS A 42 -20.61 -29.54 -2.42
C CYS A 42 -19.75 -28.28 -2.36
N PHE A 43 -20.31 -27.12 -2.73
CA PHE A 43 -19.65 -25.84 -2.53
C PHE A 43 -20.56 -24.82 -1.85
N LYS A 44 -19.94 -23.87 -1.13
CA LYS A 44 -20.60 -22.72 -0.50
C LYS A 44 -19.72 -21.49 -0.56
N VAL A 45 -20.28 -20.40 -1.07
CA VAL A 45 -19.60 -19.10 -1.19
C VAL A 45 -20.04 -18.19 -0.04
N LYS A 46 -19.06 -17.64 0.67
CA LYS A 46 -19.23 -16.69 1.77
C LYS A 46 -18.46 -15.41 1.43
N THR A 47 -18.92 -14.27 1.95
CA THR A 47 -18.25 -12.98 1.79
C THR A 47 -18.17 -12.24 3.11
N THR A 48 -17.15 -11.41 3.29
CA THR A 48 -17.05 -10.50 4.43
C THR A 48 -18.05 -9.34 4.35
N VAL A 49 -18.67 -9.10 3.18
CA VAL A 49 -19.57 -7.95 2.96
C VAL A 49 -20.87 -8.37 2.26
N PRO A 50 -21.72 -9.19 2.89
CA PRO A 50 -22.91 -9.77 2.25
C PRO A 50 -23.95 -8.73 1.81
N LYS A 51 -23.95 -7.53 2.42
CA LYS A 51 -24.86 -6.45 2.02
C LYS A 51 -24.51 -5.83 0.66
N ARG A 52 -23.23 -5.88 0.25
CA ARG A 52 -22.76 -5.28 -1.01
C ARG A 52 -22.68 -6.27 -2.15
N TYR A 53 -22.73 -7.57 -1.88
CA TYR A 53 -22.55 -8.61 -2.90
C TYR A 53 -23.73 -9.55 -2.96
N CYS A 54 -24.28 -9.74 -4.15
CA CYS A 54 -25.20 -10.82 -4.46
C CYS A 54 -24.42 -11.92 -5.19
N VAL A 55 -24.48 -13.16 -4.71
CA VAL A 55 -23.79 -14.30 -5.32
C VAL A 55 -24.82 -15.30 -5.82
N ARG A 56 -24.73 -15.70 -7.09
CA ARG A 56 -25.60 -16.71 -7.68
C ARG A 56 -24.85 -17.71 -8.56
N PRO A 57 -24.98 -19.03 -8.32
CA PRO A 57 -25.51 -19.65 -7.09
C PRO A 57 -24.55 -19.44 -5.90
N SER A 58 -25.09 -19.23 -4.69
CA SER A 58 -24.27 -19.08 -3.47
C SER A 58 -23.82 -20.42 -2.87
N SER A 59 -24.51 -21.50 -3.21
CA SER A 59 -24.20 -22.87 -2.80
C SER A 59 -24.81 -23.85 -3.78
N GLY A 60 -24.24 -25.03 -3.87
CA GLY A 60 -24.73 -26.08 -4.75
C GLY A 60 -23.88 -27.34 -4.65
N VAL A 61 -24.16 -28.28 -5.54
CA VAL A 61 -23.37 -29.49 -5.78
C VAL A 61 -22.85 -29.43 -7.20
N LEU A 62 -21.59 -29.84 -7.38
CA LEU A 62 -20.94 -30.05 -8.66
C LEU A 62 -20.78 -31.55 -8.85
N GLU A 63 -21.31 -32.07 -9.96
CA GLU A 63 -21.12 -33.48 -10.33
C GLU A 63 -19.66 -33.75 -10.74
N PRO A 64 -19.24 -35.02 -10.81
CA PRO A 64 -17.93 -35.39 -11.33
C PRO A 64 -17.63 -34.77 -12.70
N HIS A 65 -16.45 -34.16 -12.85
CA HIS A 65 -16.00 -33.50 -14.10
C HIS A 65 -16.87 -32.33 -14.58
N GLU A 66 -17.79 -31.84 -13.75
CA GLU A 66 -18.66 -30.71 -14.08
C GLU A 66 -17.99 -29.36 -13.80
N GLN A 67 -18.41 -28.33 -14.54
CA GLN A 67 -17.98 -26.94 -14.34
C GLN A 67 -19.20 -26.03 -14.16
N LEU A 68 -19.10 -25.11 -13.21
CA LEU A 68 -20.14 -24.13 -12.91
C LEU A 68 -19.54 -22.74 -12.82
N THR A 69 -20.25 -21.76 -13.36
CA THR A 69 -19.89 -20.35 -13.21
C THR A 69 -20.77 -19.70 -12.15
N VAL A 70 -20.14 -19.21 -11.08
CA VAL A 70 -20.77 -18.43 -10.03
C VAL A 70 -20.64 -16.94 -10.37
N ALA A 71 -21.78 -16.28 -10.57
CA ALA A 71 -21.84 -14.84 -10.79
C ALA A 71 -21.85 -14.10 -9.45
N VAL A 72 -20.87 -13.22 -9.26
CA VAL A 72 -20.76 -12.33 -8.11
C VAL A 72 -21.11 -10.91 -8.57
N MET A 73 -22.23 -10.40 -8.11
CA MET A 73 -22.77 -9.09 -8.46
C MET A 73 -22.53 -8.12 -7.31
N LEU A 74 -21.62 -7.16 -7.50
CA LEU A 74 -21.40 -6.02 -6.62
C LEU A 74 -22.53 -5.01 -6.81
N GLN A 75 -23.23 -4.68 -5.74
CA GLN A 75 -24.29 -3.69 -5.71
C GLN A 75 -23.71 -2.27 -5.82
N PRO A 76 -24.45 -1.31 -6.41
CA PRO A 76 -24.03 0.07 -6.50
C PRO A 76 -23.66 0.68 -5.15
N PHE A 77 -22.58 1.45 -5.10
CA PHE A 77 -22.20 2.21 -3.90
C PHE A 77 -21.25 3.35 -4.25
N THR A 78 -21.13 4.32 -3.35
CA THR A 78 -20.15 5.39 -3.47
C THR A 78 -18.75 4.84 -3.21
N PHE A 79 -17.97 4.67 -4.27
CA PHE A 79 -16.59 4.21 -4.19
C PHE A 79 -15.65 5.34 -3.76
N ASP A 80 -14.87 5.09 -2.72
CA ASP A 80 -13.78 5.96 -2.28
C ASP A 80 -12.44 5.26 -2.56
N PRO A 81 -11.61 5.76 -3.51
CA PRO A 81 -10.30 5.20 -3.80
C PRO A 81 -9.33 5.21 -2.61
N THR A 82 -9.59 6.07 -1.61
CA THR A 82 -8.78 6.15 -0.39
C THR A 82 -9.16 5.09 0.63
N GLU A 83 -10.37 4.53 0.54
CA GLU A 83 -10.76 3.37 1.34
C GLU A 83 -10.05 2.12 0.84
N LYS A 84 -9.18 1.55 1.68
CA LYS A 84 -8.63 0.21 1.44
C LYS A 84 -9.75 -0.82 1.60
N THR A 85 -10.55 -1.04 0.57
CA THR A 85 -11.62 -2.04 0.56
C THR A 85 -11.00 -3.43 0.56
N LYS A 86 -10.98 -4.09 1.73
CA LYS A 86 -10.47 -5.46 1.91
C LYS A 86 -11.60 -6.49 1.84
N HIS A 87 -12.45 -6.41 0.81
CA HIS A 87 -13.51 -7.40 0.66
C HIS A 87 -12.90 -8.76 0.30
N LYS A 88 -13.39 -9.83 0.93
CA LYS A 88 -12.90 -11.19 0.69
C LYS A 88 -14.07 -12.12 0.44
N PHE A 89 -13.88 -13.03 -0.50
CA PHE A 89 -14.73 -14.20 -0.70
C PHE A 89 -14.04 -15.43 -0.15
N MET A 90 -14.84 -16.33 0.40
CA MET A 90 -14.40 -17.63 0.87
C MET A 90 -15.26 -18.70 0.22
N ILE A 91 -14.63 -19.63 -0.48
CA ILE A 91 -15.28 -20.75 -1.16
C ILE A 91 -14.97 -21.99 -0.35
N GLN A 92 -15.99 -22.53 0.30
CA GLN A 92 -15.88 -23.78 1.05
C GLN A 92 -16.30 -24.93 0.14
N SER A 93 -15.56 -26.03 0.20
CA SER A 93 -15.83 -27.23 -0.58
C SER A 93 -15.69 -28.49 0.28
N MET A 94 -16.48 -29.51 -0.02
CA MET A 94 -16.39 -30.83 0.61
C MET A 94 -16.95 -31.90 -0.34
N ILE A 95 -16.36 -33.10 -0.32
CA ILE A 95 -16.93 -34.24 -1.03
C ILE A 95 -18.30 -34.57 -0.41
N LEU A 96 -19.31 -34.74 -1.26
CA LEU A 96 -20.66 -35.10 -0.83
C LEU A 96 -20.63 -36.55 -0.31
N PRO A 97 -21.04 -36.81 0.95
CA PRO A 97 -21.17 -38.18 1.46
C PRO A 97 -22.29 -38.92 0.74
N GLU A 98 -22.04 -40.16 0.30
CA GLU A 98 -22.99 -41.00 -0.45
C GLU A 98 -24.34 -41.19 0.27
N ASP A 99 -24.35 -41.18 1.60
CA ASP A 99 -25.53 -41.40 2.44
C ASP A 99 -26.48 -40.19 2.58
N LYS A 100 -26.13 -39.01 2.01
CA LYS A 100 -26.86 -37.76 2.28
C LYS A 100 -27.21 -36.98 1.01
N THR A 101 -28.21 -37.47 0.28
CA THR A 101 -28.85 -36.77 -0.86
C THR A 101 -29.87 -35.70 -0.42
N GLY A 102 -29.88 -35.32 0.86
CA GLY A 102 -30.85 -34.38 1.45
C GLY A 102 -30.47 -32.89 1.35
N ASN A 103 -31.26 -32.05 2.03
CA ASN A 103 -31.07 -30.59 2.10
C ASN A 103 -29.61 -30.22 2.46
N LEU A 104 -28.94 -29.49 1.57
CA LEU A 104 -27.54 -29.08 1.70
C LEU A 104 -27.23 -28.41 3.05
N ASP A 105 -28.19 -27.70 3.64
CA ASP A 105 -28.01 -27.07 4.95
C ASP A 105 -27.74 -28.08 6.08
N ASN A 106 -28.33 -29.29 6.02
CA ASN A 106 -28.06 -30.33 7.00
C ASN A 106 -26.69 -30.96 6.78
N VAL A 107 -26.29 -31.14 5.52
CA VAL A 107 -24.96 -31.63 5.14
C VAL A 107 -23.88 -30.72 5.73
N TRP A 108 -24.03 -29.39 5.62
CA TRP A 108 -23.07 -28.44 6.18
C TRP A 108 -23.07 -28.40 7.72
N LYS A 109 -24.18 -28.71 8.40
CA LYS A 109 -24.25 -28.75 9.87
C LYS A 109 -23.61 -29.99 10.46
N GLU A 110 -23.73 -31.13 9.77
CA GLU A 110 -23.22 -32.43 10.21
C GLU A 110 -21.83 -32.75 9.64
N ALA A 111 -21.31 -31.90 8.75
CA ALA A 111 -19.98 -32.04 8.17
C ALA A 111 -18.88 -31.86 9.23
N ASP A 112 -17.90 -32.76 9.19
CA ASP A 112 -16.66 -32.62 9.96
C ASP A 112 -15.85 -31.43 9.43
N PRO A 113 -15.53 -30.41 10.25
CA PRO A 113 -14.71 -29.28 9.85
C PRO A 113 -13.35 -29.68 9.27
N ALA A 114 -12.82 -30.85 9.62
CA ALA A 114 -11.54 -31.33 9.08
C ALA A 114 -11.61 -31.67 7.58
N LYS A 115 -12.80 -32.02 7.07
CA LYS A 115 -13.08 -32.41 5.68
C LYS A 115 -13.47 -31.21 4.79
N ILE A 116 -13.74 -30.06 5.39
CA ILE A 116 -14.06 -28.83 4.67
C ILE A 116 -12.75 -28.16 4.22
N MET A 117 -12.68 -27.85 2.93
CA MET A 117 -11.58 -27.11 2.32
C MET A 117 -12.02 -25.69 2.01
N ASP A 118 -11.21 -24.71 2.44
CA ASP A 118 -11.50 -23.28 2.28
C ASP A 118 -10.54 -22.63 1.29
N SER A 119 -11.08 -22.01 0.25
CA SER A 119 -10.38 -21.09 -0.63
C SER A 119 -10.71 -19.65 -0.31
N LYS A 120 -9.74 -18.74 -0.41
CA LYS A 120 -9.98 -17.31 -0.19
C LYS A 120 -9.59 -16.52 -1.44
N LEU A 121 -10.51 -15.67 -1.88
CA LEU A 121 -10.29 -14.71 -2.95
C LEU A 121 -10.33 -13.29 -2.37
N VAL A 122 -9.39 -12.46 -2.77
CA VAL A 122 -9.37 -11.03 -2.43
C VAL A 122 -10.10 -10.28 -3.53
N CYS A 123 -11.02 -9.39 -3.16
CA CYS A 123 -11.68 -8.53 -4.15
C CYS A 123 -10.78 -7.34 -4.42
N VAL A 124 -10.62 -7.03 -5.70
CA VAL A 124 -9.90 -5.85 -6.14
C VAL A 124 -10.89 -5.00 -6.94
N LEU A 125 -11.22 -3.84 -6.39
CA LEU A 125 -12.07 -2.84 -7.02
C LEU A 125 -11.17 -1.88 -7.79
N ARG A 126 -11.46 -1.66 -9.07
CA ARG A 126 -10.70 -0.76 -9.94
C ARG A 126 -11.63 0.13 -10.74
N MET A 127 -11.20 1.34 -11.02
CA MET A 127 -11.92 2.20 -11.96
C MET A 127 -11.61 1.79 -13.41
N PRO A 128 -12.54 2.03 -14.36
CA PRO A 128 -12.27 1.84 -15.78
C PRO A 128 -11.05 2.63 -16.21
N GLY A 129 -10.20 2.01 -17.02
CA GLY A 129 -8.99 2.67 -17.51
C GLY A 129 -7.87 2.80 -16.48
N GLU A 130 -8.02 2.26 -15.27
CA GLU A 130 -6.96 2.23 -14.26
C GLU A 130 -5.85 1.23 -14.63
N LEU A 131 -4.61 1.70 -14.69
CA LEU A 131 -3.43 0.84 -14.84
C LEU A 131 -2.95 0.33 -13.48
N VAL A 132 -2.50 -0.92 -13.45
CA VAL A 132 -1.78 -1.44 -12.28
C VAL A 132 -0.35 -0.93 -12.35
N VAL A 133 0.04 -0.15 -11.34
CA VAL A 133 1.36 0.48 -11.26
C VAL A 133 2.23 -0.22 -10.23
N GLU A 134 3.42 -0.65 -10.65
CA GLU A 134 4.44 -1.26 -9.79
C GLU A 134 5.77 -0.50 -9.93
N PRO A 135 6.35 0.09 -8.87
CA PRO A 135 5.85 0.12 -7.49
C PRO A 135 4.62 1.03 -7.34
N SER A 136 3.74 0.69 -6.39
CA SER A 136 2.40 1.29 -6.29
C SER A 136 2.30 2.61 -5.52
N HIS A 137 3.33 3.00 -4.76
CA HIS A 137 3.27 4.18 -3.88
C HIS A 137 4.53 5.05 -3.97
N ASP A 138 5.69 4.40 -3.83
CA ASP A 138 6.98 5.09 -3.75
C ASP A 138 7.90 4.57 -4.87
N LEU A 139 8.46 5.49 -5.64
CA LEU A 139 9.48 5.23 -6.64
C LEU A 139 10.83 5.65 -6.08
N THR A 140 11.66 4.67 -5.75
CA THR A 140 12.95 4.92 -5.10
C THR A 140 14.06 5.15 -6.11
N PHE A 141 14.87 6.17 -5.87
CA PHE A 141 16.08 6.49 -6.60
C PHE A 141 17.27 6.37 -5.67
N GLU A 142 18.22 5.53 -6.02
CA GLU A 142 19.44 5.30 -5.25
C GLU A 142 20.55 6.22 -5.75
N GLY A 143 21.14 6.99 -4.84
CA GLY A 143 22.26 7.86 -5.12
C GLY A 143 23.54 7.09 -5.47
N PRO A 144 24.62 7.81 -5.82
CA PRO A 144 24.80 9.25 -5.65
C PRO A 144 24.08 10.09 -6.72
N PHE A 145 23.45 11.20 -6.30
CA PHE A 145 22.72 12.12 -7.20
C PHE A 145 23.61 13.14 -7.92
N THR A 146 24.92 12.91 -7.92
CA THR A 146 25.89 13.68 -8.73
C THR A 146 25.87 13.25 -10.20
N GLN A 147 25.21 12.13 -10.51
CA GLN A 147 24.97 11.63 -11.87
C GLN A 147 23.48 11.39 -12.08
N PRO A 148 23.01 11.27 -13.34
CA PRO A 148 21.63 10.91 -13.61
C PRO A 148 21.31 9.53 -13.03
N VAL A 149 20.30 9.46 -12.16
CA VAL A 149 19.81 8.21 -11.57
C VAL A 149 18.48 7.86 -12.20
N SER A 150 18.22 6.57 -12.40
CA SER A 150 16.93 6.13 -12.93
C SER A 150 16.30 5.04 -12.07
N SER A 151 14.98 5.01 -12.07
CA SER A 151 14.15 3.98 -11.48
C SER A 151 13.12 3.51 -12.51
N ILE A 152 12.71 2.25 -12.43
CA ILE A 152 11.78 1.64 -13.39
C ILE A 152 10.44 1.45 -12.70
N LEU A 153 9.37 1.86 -13.38
CA LEU A 153 8.01 1.51 -13.01
C LEU A 153 7.39 0.68 -14.13
N THR A 154 6.53 -0.27 -13.77
CA THR A 154 5.79 -1.13 -14.69
C THR A 154 4.32 -0.72 -14.65
N LEU A 155 3.76 -0.44 -15.82
CA LEU A 155 2.33 -0.22 -16.01
C LEU A 155 1.74 -1.48 -16.64
N THR A 156 0.86 -2.18 -15.93
CA THR A 156 0.15 -3.35 -16.45
C THR A 156 -1.29 -2.98 -16.75
N ASN A 157 -1.76 -3.35 -17.94
CA ASN A 157 -3.16 -3.19 -18.33
C ASN A 157 -3.96 -4.46 -17.98
N PRO A 158 -4.79 -4.43 -16.93
CA PRO A 158 -5.64 -5.55 -16.59
C PRO A 158 -6.92 -5.62 -17.42
N SER A 159 -7.30 -4.55 -18.12
CA SER A 159 -8.56 -4.41 -18.84
C SER A 159 -8.56 -5.19 -20.16
N PRO A 160 -9.73 -5.60 -20.67
CA PRO A 160 -9.88 -6.07 -22.05
C PRO A 160 -9.71 -4.95 -23.09
N ASN A 161 -9.74 -3.68 -22.69
CA ASN A 161 -9.59 -2.54 -23.59
C ASN A 161 -8.16 -1.99 -23.56
N THR A 162 -7.71 -1.38 -24.65
CA THR A 162 -6.43 -0.65 -24.68
C THR A 162 -6.53 0.59 -23.78
N ILE A 163 -5.53 0.82 -22.93
CA ILE A 163 -5.49 1.97 -22.03
C ILE A 163 -4.34 2.88 -22.46
N CYS A 164 -4.61 4.17 -22.68
CA CYS A 164 -3.57 5.17 -22.87
C CYS A 164 -3.12 5.77 -21.54
N PHE A 165 -1.88 6.21 -21.50
CA PHE A 165 -1.31 6.86 -20.33
C PHE A 165 -0.44 8.07 -20.69
N LYS A 166 -0.33 8.98 -19.73
CA LYS A 166 0.59 10.11 -19.76
C LYS A 166 1.15 10.37 -18.38
N LEU A 167 2.46 10.54 -18.30
CA LEU A 167 3.18 10.86 -17.08
C LEU A 167 3.46 12.35 -17.02
N GLN A 168 3.22 12.93 -15.86
CA GLN A 168 3.52 14.30 -15.54
C GLN A 168 4.33 14.35 -14.25
N ALA A 169 5.59 14.76 -14.36
CA ALA A 169 6.43 14.97 -13.20
C ALA A 169 6.14 16.34 -12.57
N SER A 170 6.23 16.43 -11.23
CA SER A 170 6.19 17.72 -10.53
C SER A 170 7.50 18.50 -10.67
N SER A 171 8.59 17.77 -10.89
CA SER A 171 9.98 18.19 -11.10
C SER A 171 10.33 18.48 -12.57
N SER A 172 11.04 19.58 -12.91
CA SER A 172 11.76 19.68 -14.19
C SER A 172 13.00 18.77 -14.23
N ARG A 173 13.53 18.37 -13.06
CA ARG A 173 14.64 17.41 -12.96
C ARG A 173 14.23 15.97 -13.26
N LEU A 174 12.94 15.68 -13.27
CA LEU A 174 12.39 14.35 -13.49
C LEU A 174 11.96 14.22 -14.95
N SER A 175 12.38 13.14 -15.59
CA SER A 175 11.93 12.76 -16.93
C SER A 175 11.50 11.30 -16.95
N ALA A 176 10.54 10.96 -17.80
CA ALA A 176 10.06 9.59 -17.96
C ALA A 176 10.11 9.20 -19.43
N SER A 177 10.51 7.96 -19.71
CA SER A 177 10.59 7.40 -21.05
C SER A 177 10.04 5.98 -21.07
N PRO A 178 8.94 5.71 -21.80
CA PRO A 178 8.10 6.68 -22.50
C PRO A 178 7.31 7.58 -21.53
N SER A 179 7.13 8.87 -21.86
CA SER A 179 6.30 9.80 -21.08
C SER A 179 4.81 9.69 -21.38
N SER A 180 4.45 9.08 -22.51
CA SER A 180 3.07 8.76 -22.89
C SER A 180 3.04 7.57 -23.83
N GLY A 181 1.93 6.86 -23.87
CA GLY A 181 1.75 5.74 -24.79
C GLY A 181 0.43 5.03 -24.58
N SER A 182 0.31 3.84 -25.15
CA SER A 182 -0.84 2.95 -24.98
C SER A 182 -0.37 1.56 -24.56
N VAL A 183 -1.10 0.94 -23.64
CA VAL A 183 -0.87 -0.41 -23.17
C VAL A 183 -1.99 -1.31 -23.70
N PRO A 184 -1.70 -2.29 -24.56
CA PRO A 184 -2.70 -3.23 -25.04
C PRO A 184 -3.31 -4.08 -23.91
N PRO A 185 -4.46 -4.73 -24.15
CA PRO A 185 -5.10 -5.61 -23.18
C PRO A 185 -4.15 -6.68 -22.65
N LYS A 186 -4.22 -6.93 -21.33
CA LYS A 186 -3.41 -7.95 -20.63
C LYS A 186 -1.89 -7.83 -20.84
N SER A 187 -1.42 -6.66 -21.28
CA SER A 187 -0.02 -6.39 -21.57
C SER A 187 0.58 -5.45 -20.52
N LYS A 188 1.90 -5.32 -20.52
CA LYS A 188 2.64 -4.42 -19.63
C LYS A 188 3.63 -3.57 -20.41
N VAL A 189 3.92 -2.38 -19.89
CA VAL A 189 4.97 -1.49 -20.39
C VAL A 189 5.86 -1.06 -19.22
N GLU A 190 7.16 -1.05 -19.44
CA GLU A 190 8.13 -0.51 -18.49
C GLU A 190 8.43 0.94 -18.85
N VAL A 191 8.40 1.80 -17.83
CA VAL A 191 8.71 3.21 -17.97
C VAL A 191 9.92 3.52 -17.11
N LYS A 192 10.98 4.00 -17.76
CA LYS A 192 12.19 4.44 -17.08
C LYS A 192 12.03 5.90 -16.68
N VAL A 193 12.02 6.17 -15.38
CA VAL A 193 12.02 7.51 -14.82
C VAL A 193 13.45 7.87 -14.45
N SER A 194 13.93 9.02 -14.90
CA SER A 194 15.28 9.51 -14.66
C SER A 194 15.24 10.83 -13.91
N VAL A 195 16.17 11.00 -12.98
CA VAL A 195 16.40 12.23 -12.23
C VAL A 195 17.71 12.83 -12.71
N GLN A 196 17.71 14.12 -13.07
CA GLN A 196 18.92 14.87 -13.37
C GLN A 196 19.77 15.08 -12.12
N PRO A 197 21.10 15.22 -12.25
CA PRO A 197 21.97 15.49 -11.11
C PRO A 197 21.54 16.73 -10.33
N PHE A 198 21.63 16.67 -9.00
CA PHE A 198 21.36 17.80 -8.13
C PHE A 198 22.11 17.68 -6.80
N ASP A 199 22.31 18.81 -6.13
CA ASP A 199 22.90 18.85 -4.80
C ASP A 199 21.89 18.30 -3.79
N TYR A 200 22.07 17.03 -3.42
CA TYR A 200 21.23 16.36 -2.45
C TYR A 200 21.62 16.73 -1.03
N ASP A 201 20.76 17.50 -0.38
CA ASP A 201 20.85 17.78 1.05
C ASP A 201 20.00 16.78 1.82
N VAL A 202 20.60 16.02 2.74
CA VAL A 202 19.90 15.03 3.58
C VAL A 202 18.88 15.70 4.52
N SER A 203 19.09 16.98 4.85
CA SER A 203 18.19 17.76 5.69
C SER A 203 16.96 18.26 4.95
N ASP A 204 17.08 18.48 3.63
CA ASP A 204 15.96 18.78 2.74
C ASP A 204 15.36 17.46 2.25
N LYS A 205 14.09 17.20 2.55
CA LYS A 205 13.42 15.99 2.07
C LYS A 205 12.72 16.32 0.75
N PRO A 206 13.33 16.01 -0.42
CA PRO A 206 12.68 16.23 -1.71
C PRO A 206 11.27 15.63 -1.73
N ARG A 207 10.31 16.38 -2.27
CA ARG A 207 8.87 16.06 -2.26
C ARG A 207 8.34 15.80 -3.65
N GLU A 208 9.20 15.45 -4.59
CA GLU A 208 8.80 15.25 -5.97
C GLU A 208 7.82 14.09 -6.12
N ARG A 209 6.93 14.26 -7.09
CA ARG A 209 5.89 13.31 -7.40
C ARG A 209 5.82 13.09 -8.89
N LEU A 210 5.33 11.91 -9.24
CA LEU A 210 5.02 11.52 -10.60
C LEU A 210 3.53 11.19 -10.68
N LEU A 211 2.79 11.97 -11.45
CA LEU A 211 1.39 11.73 -11.74
C LEU A 211 1.29 10.89 -13.01
N ILE A 212 0.59 9.76 -12.93
CA ILE A 212 0.24 8.90 -14.06
C ILE A 212 -1.24 9.11 -14.30
N LYS A 213 -1.58 9.69 -15.46
CA LYS A 213 -2.95 9.76 -15.94
C LYS A 213 -3.20 8.61 -16.89
N SER A 214 -4.34 7.96 -16.75
CA SER A 214 -4.73 6.83 -17.59
C SER A 214 -6.20 6.92 -17.99
N ALA A 215 -6.51 6.50 -19.21
CA ALA A 215 -7.86 6.47 -19.74
C ALA A 215 -8.00 5.34 -20.77
N ILE A 216 -9.23 4.87 -20.99
CA ILE A 216 -9.50 3.93 -22.08
C ILE A 216 -9.21 4.64 -23.40
N ALA A 217 -8.43 4.01 -24.27
CA ALA A 217 -8.08 4.58 -25.56
C ALA A 217 -9.33 4.78 -26.42
N GLY A 218 -9.53 6.01 -26.92
CA GLY A 218 -10.51 6.29 -27.98
C GLY A 218 -10.02 5.86 -29.36
N ASP A 219 -10.90 5.89 -30.35
CA ASP A 219 -10.66 5.38 -31.71
C ASP A 219 -9.62 6.21 -32.51
N SER A 220 -9.32 7.45 -32.09
CA SER A 220 -8.39 8.37 -32.76
C SER A 220 -7.31 8.93 -31.82
N PRO A 221 -6.08 9.19 -32.30
CA PRO A 221 -5.03 9.87 -31.54
C PRO A 221 -5.44 11.24 -30.98
N GLU A 222 -6.30 11.98 -31.69
CA GLU A 222 -6.81 13.28 -31.24
C GLU A 222 -7.84 13.15 -30.11
N GLN A 223 -8.62 12.06 -30.10
CA GLN A 223 -9.48 11.74 -28.95
C GLN A 223 -8.63 11.30 -27.76
N GLN A 224 -7.54 10.58 -28.00
CA GLN A 224 -6.62 10.12 -26.97
C GLN A 224 -5.97 11.26 -26.17
N SER A 225 -5.53 12.33 -26.85
CA SER A 225 -4.98 13.52 -26.20
C SER A 225 -6.03 14.28 -25.39
N ARG A 226 -7.25 14.44 -25.93
CA ARG A 226 -8.38 15.09 -25.25
C ARG A 226 -8.91 14.28 -24.06
N LEU A 227 -8.92 12.94 -24.15
CA LEU A 227 -9.36 12.06 -23.06
C LEU A 227 -8.44 12.20 -21.84
N LEU A 228 -7.14 12.35 -22.07
CA LEU A 228 -6.16 12.58 -20.99
C LEU A 228 -6.22 14.00 -20.40
N GLU A 229 -7.02 14.90 -21.00
CA GLU A 229 -7.36 16.23 -20.48
C GLU A 229 -8.74 16.25 -19.78
N GLY A 230 -9.54 15.19 -19.93
CA GLY A 230 -10.88 15.02 -19.35
C GLY A 230 -10.91 14.12 -18.12
N GLU A 231 -11.91 13.23 -18.05
CA GLU A 231 -12.08 12.29 -16.94
C GLU A 231 -11.04 11.15 -17.05
N THR A 232 -10.01 11.21 -16.21
CA THR A 232 -8.89 10.25 -16.18
C THR A 232 -8.83 9.53 -14.84
N THR A 233 -8.27 8.33 -14.86
CA THR A 233 -7.79 7.69 -13.63
C THR A 233 -6.38 8.18 -13.33
N ASP A 234 -6.22 8.81 -12.17
CA ASP A 234 -5.00 9.46 -11.73
C ASP A 234 -4.31 8.64 -10.63
N THR A 235 -3.07 8.23 -10.86
CA THR A 235 -2.21 7.56 -9.87
C THR A 235 -1.01 8.43 -9.56
N LEU A 236 -0.80 8.75 -8.28
CA LEU A 236 0.28 9.63 -7.83
C LEU A 236 1.36 8.84 -7.07
N LEU A 237 2.56 8.76 -7.64
CA LEU A 237 3.72 8.16 -7.00
C LEU A 237 4.58 9.23 -6.32
N LYS A 238 5.11 8.92 -5.14
CA LYS A 238 6.13 9.74 -4.46
C LYS A 238 7.50 9.31 -4.92
N CYS A 239 8.36 10.25 -5.27
CA CYS A 239 9.76 9.97 -5.56
C CYS A 239 10.54 9.97 -4.24
N ASN A 240 11.11 8.83 -3.88
CA ASN A 240 11.94 8.69 -2.68
C ASN A 240 13.41 8.67 -3.07
N PHE A 241 14.23 9.47 -2.41
CA PHE A 241 15.65 9.61 -2.72
C PHE A 241 16.45 9.03 -1.56
N VAL A 242 17.22 7.99 -1.85
CA VAL A 242 17.99 7.25 -0.84
C VAL A 242 19.45 7.30 -1.23
N MET A 243 20.30 7.74 -0.30
CA MET A 243 21.74 7.52 -0.42
C MET A 243 22.06 6.09 0.01
N PRO A 244 22.87 5.33 -0.73
CA PRO A 244 23.30 4.02 -0.27
C PRO A 244 24.03 4.19 1.07
N ASP A 245 23.63 3.42 2.07
CA ASP A 245 24.43 3.26 3.27
C ASP A 245 25.81 2.79 2.80
N SER A 246 26.85 3.54 3.17
CA SER A 246 28.21 3.08 2.96
C SER A 246 28.40 1.84 3.83
N GLU A 247 28.11 0.65 3.31
CA GLU A 247 28.74 -0.57 3.81
C GLU A 247 30.24 -0.35 3.64
N ILE A 248 30.90 0.02 4.73
CA ILE A 248 32.35 0.01 4.81
C ILE A 248 32.75 -1.46 4.77
N THR A 249 32.82 -2.02 3.56
CA THR A 249 33.58 -3.24 3.33
C THR A 249 35.05 -2.85 3.49
N PRO A 250 35.77 -3.38 4.50
CA PRO A 250 37.20 -3.15 4.58
C PRO A 250 37.82 -3.74 3.31
N LEU A 251 38.34 -2.88 2.45
CA LEU A 251 39.13 -3.26 1.28
C LEU A 251 40.22 -4.23 1.75
N LYS A 252 40.07 -5.53 1.46
CA LYS A 252 41.18 -6.49 1.51
C LYS A 252 42.15 -6.09 0.40
N HIS A 253 43.07 -5.19 0.72
CA HIS A 253 44.23 -4.93 -0.14
C HIS A 253 45.04 -6.23 -0.21
N ARG A 254 44.94 -6.90 -1.35
CA ARG A 254 45.89 -7.92 -1.76
C ARG A 254 47.20 -7.21 -2.05
N HIS A 255 48.17 -7.36 -1.16
CA HIS A 255 49.53 -6.86 -1.37
C HIS A 255 50.10 -7.52 -2.64
N THR A 256 50.33 -6.73 -3.68
CA THR A 256 51.35 -7.02 -4.69
C THR A 256 52.39 -5.92 -4.60
N ALA A 257 53.61 -6.36 -4.32
CA ALA A 257 54.77 -5.53 -4.04
C ALA A 257 55.12 -4.60 -5.22
N ALA A 258 55.30 -3.31 -4.93
CA ALA A 258 56.20 -2.44 -5.68
C ALA A 258 56.52 -1.17 -4.88
N ALA A 259 57.83 -0.92 -4.74
CA ALA A 259 58.52 0.32 -4.34
C ALA A 259 58.27 0.89 -2.92
N ALA A 260 59.39 1.22 -2.25
CA ALA A 260 59.43 1.77 -0.90
C ALA A 260 58.72 3.14 -0.81
N PRO A 261 57.94 3.41 0.27
CA PRO A 261 57.27 4.70 0.43
C PRO A 261 58.24 5.76 0.95
N ASP A 262 58.20 6.93 0.31
CA ASP A 262 58.89 8.15 0.74
C ASP A 262 58.41 8.60 2.14
N ALA A 263 59.33 9.15 2.94
CA ALA A 263 59.13 9.45 4.36
C ALA A 263 57.97 10.44 4.60
N GLY A 264 57.68 11.32 3.65
CA GLY A 264 56.56 12.26 3.71
C GLY A 264 55.18 11.60 3.63
N SER A 265 55.05 10.48 2.90
CA SER A 265 53.76 9.77 2.73
C SER A 265 53.34 9.00 3.98
N LYS A 266 54.32 8.53 4.77
CA LYS A 266 54.07 7.87 6.07
C LYS A 266 53.54 8.85 7.11
N GLN A 267 54.10 10.06 7.18
CA GLN A 267 53.63 11.09 8.13
C GLN A 267 52.20 11.53 7.82
N THR A 268 51.83 11.69 6.55
CA THR A 268 50.45 12.01 6.17
C THR A 268 49.48 10.88 6.47
N LEU A 269 49.90 9.62 6.30
CA LEU A 269 49.07 8.45 6.61
C LEU A 269 48.84 8.32 8.12
N GLU A 270 49.88 8.51 8.94
CA GLU A 270 49.75 8.50 10.40
C GLU A 270 48.89 9.66 10.90
N ALA A 271 49.02 10.86 10.31
CA ALA A 271 48.16 12.00 10.62
C ALA A 271 46.70 11.73 10.26
N LEU A 272 46.42 11.16 9.08
CA LEU A 272 45.07 10.78 8.65
C LEU A 272 44.47 9.66 9.52
N MET A 273 45.28 8.67 9.91
CA MET A 273 44.82 7.60 10.82
C MET A 273 44.52 8.12 12.22
N SER A 274 45.35 9.06 12.71
CA SER A 274 45.10 9.74 13.98
C SER A 274 43.80 10.54 13.92
N GLU A 275 43.57 11.30 12.84
CA GLU A 275 42.36 12.10 12.64
C GLU A 275 41.10 11.22 12.55
N VAL A 276 41.15 10.10 11.81
CA VAL A 276 40.05 9.13 11.76
C VAL A 276 39.77 8.52 13.14
N SER A 277 40.82 8.24 13.92
CA SER A 277 40.66 7.73 15.29
C SER A 277 40.03 8.76 16.23
N PHE A 278 40.38 10.04 16.03
CA PHE A 278 39.84 11.17 16.77
C PHE A 278 38.36 11.38 16.44
N LEU A 279 38.02 11.46 15.14
CA LEU A 279 36.63 11.61 14.67
C LEU A 279 35.73 10.44 15.08
N ARG A 280 36.28 9.22 15.18
CA ARG A 280 35.53 8.06 15.71
C ARG A 280 35.22 8.19 17.19
N LYS A 281 36.19 8.66 18.00
CA LYS A 281 35.97 8.94 19.42
C LYS A 281 34.97 10.07 19.63
N GLU A 282 35.06 11.13 18.83
CA GLU A 282 34.12 12.26 18.93
C GLU A 282 32.70 11.87 18.51
N ASN A 283 32.55 11.07 17.44
CA ASN A 283 31.24 10.51 17.09
C ASN A 283 30.66 9.59 18.18
N ALA A 284 31.50 8.81 18.88
CA ALA A 284 31.06 7.99 20.00
C ALA A 284 30.59 8.88 21.17
N ARG A 285 31.33 9.94 21.48
CA ARG A 285 30.98 10.93 22.51
C ARG A 285 29.68 11.66 22.18
N LEU A 286 29.49 12.07 20.92
CA LEU A 286 28.26 12.73 20.45
C LEU A 286 27.05 11.78 20.49
N LYS A 287 27.24 10.50 20.16
CA LYS A 287 26.18 9.48 20.31
C LYS A 287 25.82 9.26 21.77
N GLU A 288 26.79 9.18 22.67
CA GLU A 288 26.51 9.09 24.11
C GLU A 288 25.81 10.35 24.63
N ALA A 289 26.19 11.53 24.15
CA ALA A 289 25.52 12.79 24.49
C ALA A 289 24.07 12.84 23.98
N ASP A 290 23.79 12.39 22.74
CA ASP A 290 22.41 12.28 22.21
C ASP A 290 21.58 11.27 23.02
N ILE A 291 22.17 10.12 23.37
CA ILE A 291 21.51 9.13 24.24
C ILE A 291 21.22 9.72 25.63
N HIS A 292 22.16 10.47 26.20
CA HIS A 292 21.98 11.13 27.48
C HIS A 292 20.90 12.22 27.40
N LEU A 293 20.88 13.02 26.33
CA LEU A 293 19.88 14.07 26.11
C LEU A 293 18.47 13.47 25.97
N ARG A 294 18.36 12.33 25.27
CA ARG A 294 17.09 11.60 25.14
C ARG A 294 16.66 10.98 26.47
N ARG A 295 17.60 10.44 27.26
CA ARG A 295 17.29 9.94 28.61
C ARG A 295 16.90 11.07 29.56
N SER A 296 17.55 12.23 29.50
CA SER A 296 17.21 13.38 30.33
C SER A 296 15.84 13.96 29.95
N ALA A 297 15.53 14.06 28.65
CA ALA A 297 14.20 14.46 28.18
C ALA A 297 13.10 13.47 28.63
N LEU A 298 13.41 12.17 28.66
CA LEU A 298 12.50 11.14 29.17
C LEU A 298 12.34 11.20 30.70
N SER A 299 13.39 11.54 31.46
CA SER A 299 13.30 11.74 32.91
C SER A 299 12.57 13.03 33.29
N ASP A 300 12.70 14.11 32.50
CA ASP A 300 11.98 15.37 32.73
C ASP A 300 10.47 15.22 32.49
N THR A 301 10.09 14.31 31.59
CA THR A 301 8.68 13.94 31.35
C THR A 301 8.11 13.09 32.50
N CYS A 302 8.96 12.37 33.25
CA CYS A 302 8.54 11.53 34.37
C CYS A 302 8.58 12.25 35.73
N ILE A 303 9.37 13.33 35.87
CA ILE A 303 9.47 14.12 37.11
C ILE A 303 8.47 15.29 37.13
N THR A 304 8.01 15.80 35.98
CA THR A 304 7.01 16.90 35.92
C THR A 304 5.56 16.45 36.17
N SER A 305 5.32 15.18 36.48
CA SER A 305 4.01 14.66 36.90
C SER A 305 3.82 14.63 38.43
N ALA A 306 4.85 14.97 39.21
CA ALA A 306 4.79 14.93 40.66
C ALA A 306 5.61 16.07 41.27
N GLU A 307 5.11 17.31 41.18
CA GLU A 307 5.09 18.30 42.28
C GLU A 307 4.56 19.63 41.74
N GLY A 308 3.56 20.16 42.44
CA GLY A 308 2.84 21.36 42.02
C GLY A 308 3.56 22.66 42.35
N GLY A 309 3.09 23.73 41.68
CA GLY A 309 3.07 25.08 42.23
C GLY A 309 4.04 26.08 41.62
N GLY A 310 3.48 27.14 41.02
CA GLY A 310 4.05 28.49 41.11
C GLY A 310 4.57 29.15 39.82
N ALA A 311 3.80 30.14 39.34
CA ALA A 311 4.18 31.41 38.67
C ALA A 311 5.20 31.38 37.50
N ALA A 312 4.76 31.67 36.27
CA ALA A 312 4.80 32.99 35.61
C ALA A 312 6.22 33.59 35.52
N ILE A 313 6.78 33.83 34.32
CA ILE A 313 6.63 35.07 33.54
C ILE A 313 6.94 34.81 32.05
N GLY A 314 6.09 35.33 31.16
CA GLY A 314 6.37 35.43 29.73
C GLY A 314 5.17 35.93 28.91
N ARG A 315 4.95 37.27 28.88
CA ARG A 315 4.25 37.96 27.77
C ARG A 315 5.00 37.60 26.47
N GLN A 316 4.42 37.37 25.30
CA GLN A 316 3.41 38.16 24.59
C GLN A 316 3.01 37.37 23.31
N GLY A 317 1.74 37.36 22.93
CA GLY A 317 1.31 36.84 21.62
C GLY A 317 0.00 36.05 21.63
N ALA A 318 -1.10 36.72 21.95
CA ALA A 318 -2.45 36.20 21.74
C ALA A 318 -2.69 36.01 20.24
N ILE A 319 -3.04 34.80 19.78
CA ILE A 319 -4.30 34.39 19.12
C ILE A 319 -4.31 32.85 19.13
N GLY A 320 -5.32 32.20 19.74
CA GLY A 320 -5.58 30.76 19.57
C GLY A 320 -5.52 29.89 20.83
N ALA A 321 -6.16 30.28 21.93
CA ALA A 321 -6.39 29.40 23.08
C ALA A 321 -7.87 28.96 23.12
N ILE A 322 -8.23 27.98 22.29
CA ILE A 322 -9.47 27.20 22.45
C ILE A 322 -9.14 25.72 22.24
N ALA A 323 -8.23 25.18 23.06
CA ALA A 323 -7.98 23.75 23.05
C ALA A 323 -7.33 23.31 24.37
N SER A 324 -8.15 23.15 25.42
CA SER A 324 -7.92 22.14 26.48
C SER A 324 -9.01 22.12 27.57
N VAL A 325 -10.27 22.46 27.25
CA VAL A 325 -11.35 22.24 28.22
C VAL A 325 -11.75 20.75 28.17
N PRO A 326 -11.62 19.99 29.27
CA PRO A 326 -11.97 18.58 29.29
C PRO A 326 -13.43 18.37 28.86
N PRO A 327 -13.76 17.34 28.07
CA PRO A 327 -15.12 17.08 27.57
C PRO A 327 -16.20 17.04 28.67
N ILE A 328 -15.80 16.68 29.89
CA ILE A 328 -16.67 16.62 31.07
C ILE A 328 -17.24 18.01 31.42
N LEU A 329 -16.50 19.09 31.21
CA LEU A 329 -16.98 20.44 31.58
C LEU A 329 -18.12 20.92 30.66
N TYR A 330 -18.11 20.51 29.39
CA TYR A 330 -19.23 20.78 28.46
C TYR A 330 -20.50 20.04 28.87
N LEU A 331 -20.38 18.79 29.34
CA LEU A 331 -21.51 18.03 29.86
C LEU A 331 -22.09 18.68 31.12
N VAL A 332 -21.23 19.12 32.05
CA VAL A 332 -21.67 19.80 33.28
C VAL A 332 -22.35 21.14 32.95
N LEU A 333 -21.80 21.91 32.01
CA LEU A 333 -22.38 23.18 31.59
C LEU A 333 -23.73 23.00 30.88
N ALA A 334 -23.85 22.00 30.00
CA ALA A 334 -25.12 21.66 29.34
C ALA A 334 -26.19 21.22 30.35
N LEU A 335 -25.81 20.48 31.38
CA LEU A 335 -26.72 20.03 32.44
C LEU A 335 -27.19 21.19 33.31
N LEU A 336 -26.30 22.14 33.64
CA LEU A 336 -26.66 23.37 34.37
C LEU A 336 -27.57 24.28 33.57
N ILE A 337 -27.32 24.44 32.26
CA ILE A 337 -28.18 25.23 31.37
C ILE A 337 -29.56 24.57 31.24
N GLY A 338 -29.62 23.24 31.10
CA GLY A 338 -30.88 22.49 31.08
C GLY A 338 -31.68 22.61 32.38
N LEU A 339 -31.01 22.61 33.54
CA LEU A 339 -31.65 22.76 34.86
C LEU A 339 -32.16 24.18 35.10
N LEU A 340 -31.45 25.19 34.58
CA LEU A 340 -31.88 26.58 34.62
C LEU A 340 -33.07 26.83 33.70
N LEU A 341 -33.04 26.33 32.46
CA LEU A 341 -34.15 26.48 31.51
C LEU A 341 -35.39 25.67 31.92
N GLY A 342 -35.19 24.49 32.53
CA GLY A 342 -36.29 23.67 33.06
C GLY A 342 -37.05 24.32 34.23
N LYS A 343 -36.41 25.23 34.98
CA LYS A 343 -37.05 25.98 36.07
C LYS A 343 -37.91 27.18 35.60
N PHE A 344 -37.79 27.60 34.34
CA PHE A 344 -38.59 28.67 33.75
C PHE A 344 -39.74 28.16 32.87
N ALA A 345 -39.83 26.85 32.66
CA ALA A 345 -40.82 26.21 31.79
C ALA A 345 -41.89 25.39 32.53
N LEU A 346 -41.98 25.49 33.86
CA LEU A 346 -43.05 24.87 34.67
C LEU A 346 -43.73 25.89 35.59
#